data_AF-A0A7S1ENM3-F1
#
_entry.id   AF-A0A7S1ENM3-F1
#
_cell.length_a   1.000
_cell.length_b   1.000
_cell.length_c   1.000
_cell.angle_alpha   90.00
_cell.angle_beta   90.00
_cell.angle_gamma   90.00
#
_symmetry.space_group_name_H-M   'P 1'
#
loop_
_entity.id
_entity.type
_entity.pdbx_description
1 polymer ?
#
loop_
_entity_poly.entity_id
_entity_poly.type
_entity_poly.pdbx_seq_one_letter_code
_entity_poly.pdbx_strand_id
1 'polypeptide(L)'
;LDCATVRAPDSDVVSPDVAELQALSGYDVGEVPFVMQAVCYYETTLDVGTLEVALRKTLGKYPMLAGRLDLQTPGYASKGVRLTNDGVPLRVVRDDNQRFE
;
A
#
# COMPACT_ATOMS: atom_id res chain seq x y z
N LEU A 1 20.02 1.20 2.58
CA LEU A 1 18.59 0.87 2.40
C LEU A 1 17.82 2.17 2.58
N ASP A 2 17.40 2.77 1.48
CA ASP A 2 16.55 3.95 1.56
C ASP A 2 15.11 3.44 1.70
N CYS A 3 14.44 3.83 2.79
CA CYS A 3 13.08 3.43 3.09
C CYS A 3 12.23 4.67 3.29
N ALA A 4 11.21 4.84 2.44
CA ALA A 4 10.24 5.92 2.55
C ALA A 4 8.84 5.34 2.77
N THR A 5 8.00 6.07 3.50
CA THR A 5 6.56 5.80 3.53
C THR A 5 5.89 6.72 2.54
N VAL A 6 5.29 6.15 1.51
CA VAL A 6 4.61 6.87 0.44
C VAL A 6 3.12 6.89 0.72
N ARG A 7 2.53 8.09 0.68
CA ARG A 7 1.12 8.33 1.00
C ARG A 7 0.39 8.91 -0.21
N ALA A 8 -0.94 8.83 -0.19
CA ALA A 8 -1.76 9.58 -1.13
C ALA A 8 -1.48 11.09 -0.98
N PRO A 9 -1.34 11.83 -2.09
CA PRO A 9 -1.19 13.28 -2.06
C PRO A 9 -2.49 13.93 -1.59
N ASP A 10 -2.36 15.13 -1.01
CA ASP A 10 -3.50 15.99 -0.64
C ASP A 10 -4.49 15.38 0.37
N SER A 11 -4.09 14.29 1.04
CA SER A 11 -4.86 13.64 2.12
C SER A 11 -4.01 13.58 3.38
N ASP A 12 -4.59 13.95 4.51
CA ASP A 12 -3.94 13.84 5.82
C ASP A 12 -3.92 12.39 6.31
N VAL A 13 -3.02 12.12 7.27
CA VAL A 13 -3.07 10.87 8.04
C VAL A 13 -4.17 10.98 9.07
N VAL A 14 -5.06 10.00 9.10
CA VAL A 14 -6.24 9.98 9.96
C VAL A 14 -6.18 8.79 10.92
N SER A 15 -6.53 9.01 12.19
CA SER A 15 -6.57 7.93 13.19
C SER A 15 -7.55 6.83 12.77
N PRO A 16 -7.23 5.54 12.95
CA PRO A 16 -8.12 4.42 12.62
C PRO A 16 -9.54 4.53 13.22
N ASP A 17 -9.67 5.12 14.42
CA ASP A 17 -10.94 5.23 15.14
C ASP A 17 -11.94 6.17 14.46
N VAL A 18 -11.45 7.12 13.66
CA VAL A 18 -12.28 8.14 12.99
C VAL A 18 -12.17 8.07 11.46
N ALA A 19 -11.27 7.25 10.94
CA ALA A 19 -11.11 7.04 9.51
C ALA A 19 -12.34 6.35 8.91
N GLU A 20 -12.74 6.81 7.71
CA GLU A 20 -13.80 6.20 6.92
C GLU A 20 -13.49 4.72 6.68
N LEU A 21 -14.50 3.87 6.87
CA LEU A 21 -14.41 2.44 6.59
C LEU A 21 -14.95 2.16 5.20
N GLN A 22 -14.07 1.77 4.29
CA GLN A 22 -14.50 1.17 3.03
C GLN A 22 -14.74 -0.33 3.26
N ALA A 23 -16.01 -0.72 3.23
CA ALA A 23 -16.43 -2.09 3.51
C ALA A 23 -15.91 -3.08 2.46
N LEU A 24 -15.51 -4.27 2.93
CA LEU A 24 -15.23 -5.42 2.08
C LEU A 24 -16.55 -6.03 1.58
N SER A 25 -16.54 -6.54 0.35
CA SER A 25 -17.68 -7.29 -0.18
C SER A 25 -17.77 -8.70 0.40
N GLY A 26 -18.90 -9.38 0.19
CA GLY A 26 -19.04 -10.79 0.58
C GLY A 26 -18.01 -11.72 -0.06
N TYR A 27 -17.49 -11.37 -1.25
CA TYR A 27 -16.43 -12.10 -1.92
C TYR A 27 -15.09 -11.93 -1.20
N ASP A 28 -14.78 -10.72 -0.73
CA ASP A 28 -13.52 -10.43 -0.04
C ASP A 28 -13.47 -11.05 1.36
N VAL A 29 -14.62 -11.11 2.06
CA VAL A 29 -14.71 -11.66 3.42
C VAL A 29 -14.55 -13.18 3.47
N GLY A 30 -14.87 -13.86 2.36
CA GLY A 30 -14.72 -15.31 2.22
C GLY A 30 -13.27 -15.76 2.02
N GLU A 31 -12.39 -14.84 1.64
CA GLU A 31 -10.98 -15.12 1.40
C GLU A 31 -10.16 -15.09 2.70
N VAL A 32 -9.14 -15.95 2.79
CA VAL A 32 -8.17 -15.92 3.88
C VAL A 32 -7.26 -14.69 3.69
N PRO A 33 -6.94 -13.90 4.72
CA PRO A 33 -5.99 -12.81 4.56
C PRO A 33 -4.59 -13.36 4.24
N PHE A 34 -4.08 -13.10 3.04
CA PHE A 34 -2.70 -13.39 2.66
C PHE A 34 -2.09 -12.23 1.87
N VAL A 35 -0.77 -12.15 1.89
CA VAL A 35 -0.03 -11.15 1.11
C VAL A 35 0.35 -11.78 -0.24
N MET A 36 -0.14 -11.20 -1.33
CA MET A 36 0.33 -11.54 -2.67
C MET A 36 1.65 -10.86 -2.97
N GLN A 37 2.61 -11.62 -3.49
CA GLN A 37 3.91 -11.12 -3.92
C GLN A 37 4.05 -11.27 -5.42
N ALA A 38 4.47 -10.19 -6.08
CA ALA A 38 4.76 -10.16 -7.51
C ALA A 38 6.17 -9.60 -7.73
N VAL A 39 6.91 -10.19 -8.67
CA VAL A 39 8.26 -9.77 -9.04
C VAL A 39 8.27 -9.39 -10.52
N CYS A 40 8.75 -8.19 -10.81
CA CYS A 40 8.87 -7.68 -12.17
C CYS A 40 10.34 -7.37 -12.46
N TYR A 41 10.83 -7.87 -13.60
CA TYR A 41 12.16 -7.57 -14.11
C TYR A 41 12.09 -6.54 -15.22
N TYR A 42 13.00 -5.58 -15.20
CA TYR A 42 13.14 -4.55 -16.21
C TYR A 42 14.59 -4.53 -16.68
N GLU A 43 14.80 -4.49 -18.00
CA GLU A 43 16.14 -4.45 -18.59
C GLU A 43 16.91 -3.17 -18.24
N THR A 44 16.17 -2.07 -18.02
CA THR A 44 16.74 -0.78 -17.69
C THR A 44 16.50 -0.42 -16.23
N THR A 45 17.46 0.28 -15.64
CA THR A 45 17.34 0.80 -14.28
C THR A 45 16.16 1.77 -14.19
N LEU A 46 15.24 1.50 -13.26
CA LEU A 46 14.12 2.38 -13.00
C LEU A 46 14.57 3.60 -12.19
N ASP A 47 14.09 4.77 -12.58
CA ASP A 47 14.28 5.99 -11.78
C ASP A 47 13.38 5.94 -10.52
N VAL A 48 14.04 5.90 -9.35
CA VAL A 48 13.36 5.83 -8.05
C VAL A 48 12.49 7.06 -7.81
N GLY A 49 12.92 8.25 -8.23
CA GLY A 49 12.14 9.47 -8.05
C GLY A 49 10.82 9.42 -8.81
N THR A 50 10.88 8.97 -10.07
CA THR A 50 9.69 8.74 -10.92
C THR A 50 8.77 7.68 -10.31
N LEU A 51 9.32 6.58 -9.79
CA LEU A 51 8.53 5.56 -9.09
C LEU A 51 7.80 6.11 -7.87
N GLU A 52 8.47 6.89 -7.02
CA GLU A 52 7.83 7.49 -5.85
C GLU A 52 6.69 8.45 -6.26
N VAL A 53 6.94 9.33 -7.24
CA VAL A 53 5.93 10.28 -7.72
C VAL A 53 4.73 9.56 -8.34
N ALA A 54 4.98 8.53 -9.15
CA ALA A 54 3.93 7.73 -9.76
C ALA A 54 3.12 6.97 -8.69
N LEU A 55 3.79 6.44 -7.67
CA LEU A 55 3.15 5.76 -6.55
C LEU A 55 2.24 6.71 -5.77
N ARG A 56 2.70 7.92 -5.42
CA ARG A 56 1.85 8.95 -4.79
C ARG A 56 0.58 9.20 -5.61
N LYS A 57 0.74 9.52 -6.90
CA LYS A 57 -0.41 9.77 -7.80
C LYS A 57 -1.37 8.58 -7.86
N THR A 58 -0.84 7.37 -7.82
CA THR A 58 -1.63 6.13 -7.82
C THR A 58 -2.42 5.99 -6.53
N LEU A 59 -1.79 6.20 -5.38
CA LEU A 59 -2.47 6.15 -4.07
C LEU A 59 -3.57 7.19 -3.94
N GLY A 60 -3.44 8.37 -4.57
CA GLY A 60 -4.52 9.36 -4.63
C GLY A 60 -5.77 8.88 -5.38
N LYS A 61 -5.62 7.94 -6.33
CA LYS A 61 -6.74 7.31 -7.05
C LYS A 61 -7.27 6.05 -6.35
N TYR A 62 -6.41 5.38 -5.57
CA TYR A 62 -6.70 4.11 -4.92
C TYR A 62 -6.41 4.20 -3.41
N PRO A 63 -7.21 4.99 -2.65
CA PRO A 63 -6.93 5.32 -1.25
C PRO A 63 -6.89 4.10 -0.32
N MET A 64 -7.63 3.03 -0.65
CA MET A 64 -7.59 1.76 0.10
C MET A 64 -6.16 1.20 0.24
N LEU A 65 -5.31 1.38 -0.78
CA LEU A 65 -3.94 0.86 -0.76
C LEU A 65 -3.06 1.55 0.29
N ALA A 66 -3.40 2.79 0.66
CA ALA A 66 -2.70 3.54 1.71
C ALA A 66 -3.36 3.40 3.09
N GLY A 67 -4.50 2.74 3.18
CA GLY A 67 -5.25 2.52 4.43
C GLY A 67 -4.76 1.32 5.24
N ARG A 68 -5.56 0.91 6.24
CA ARG A 68 -5.29 -0.27 7.06
C ARG A 68 -6.49 -1.19 7.12
N LEU A 69 -6.23 -2.48 6.95
CA LEU A 69 -7.25 -3.51 7.05
C LEU A 69 -7.75 -3.61 8.50
N ASP A 70 -9.06 -3.48 8.69
CA ASP A 70 -9.76 -3.63 9.96
C ASP A 70 -10.61 -4.90 9.91
N LEU A 71 -10.11 -5.94 10.61
CA LEU A 71 -10.78 -7.23 10.78
C LEU A 71 -11.22 -7.47 12.22
N GLN A 72 -11.01 -6.50 13.12
CA GLN A 72 -11.10 -6.72 14.56
C GLN A 72 -12.56 -6.77 15.05
N THR A 73 -13.48 -6.14 14.33
CA THR A 73 -14.89 -6.06 14.74
C THR A 73 -15.67 -7.31 14.29
N PRO A 74 -16.30 -8.06 15.23
CA PRO A 74 -17.13 -9.22 14.90
C PRO A 74 -18.33 -8.84 14.01
N GLY A 75 -18.51 -9.54 12.89
CA GLY A 75 -19.57 -9.30 11.91
C GLY A 75 -19.01 -8.91 10.53
N TYR A 76 -19.64 -9.39 9.46
CA TYR A 76 -19.16 -9.14 8.09
C TYR A 76 -19.30 -7.66 7.69
N ALA A 77 -20.32 -6.96 8.21
CA ALA A 77 -20.63 -5.58 7.87
C ALA A 77 -19.59 -4.56 8.38
N SER A 78 -18.71 -4.99 9.28
CA SER A 78 -17.69 -4.16 9.93
C SER A 78 -16.26 -4.50 9.49
N LYS A 79 -16.09 -5.43 8.54
CA LYS A 79 -14.78 -5.74 7.93
C LYS A 79 -14.54 -4.83 6.75
N GLY A 80 -13.37 -4.20 6.71
CA GLY A 80 -13.10 -3.19 5.71
C GLY A 80 -11.67 -2.69 5.76
N VAL A 81 -11.39 -1.70 4.93
CA VAL A 81 -10.17 -0.91 5.01
C VAL A 81 -10.52 0.45 5.58
N ARG A 82 -9.87 0.82 6.68
CA ARG A 82 -9.87 2.18 7.21
C ARG A 82 -8.98 3.04 6.33
N LEU A 83 -9.53 4.11 5.77
CA LEU A 83 -8.82 5.02 4.87
C LEU A 83 -7.92 5.99 5.67
N THR A 84 -6.96 5.44 6.43
CA THR A 84 -6.07 6.19 7.34
C THR A 84 -4.98 6.99 6.63
N ASN A 85 -4.69 6.66 5.37
CA ASN A 85 -3.55 7.17 4.62
C ASN A 85 -2.20 7.01 5.34
N ASP A 86 -2.05 5.97 6.18
CA ASP A 86 -0.77 5.64 6.80
C ASP A 86 0.34 5.41 5.77
N GLY A 87 -0.06 5.01 4.55
CA GLY A 87 0.81 4.87 3.39
C GLY A 87 1.36 3.46 3.23
N VAL A 88 2.18 3.31 2.19
CA VAL A 88 2.85 2.06 1.81
C VAL A 88 4.36 2.23 1.89
N PRO A 89 5.11 1.17 2.23
CA PRO A 89 6.56 1.23 2.23
C PRO A 89 7.12 1.19 0.79
N LEU A 90 7.99 2.14 0.46
CA LEU A 90 8.87 2.08 -0.70
C LEU A 90 10.30 1.84 -0.21
N ARG A 91 10.90 0.73 -0.63
CA ARG A 91 12.26 0.35 -0.24
C ARG A 91 13.13 0.25 -1.48
N VAL A 92 14.27 0.93 -1.45
CA VAL A 92 15.27 0.87 -2.51
C VAL A 92 16.45 0.07 -1.98
N VAL A 93 16.69 -1.07 -2.64
CA VAL A 93 17.88 -1.87 -2.45
C VAL A 93 18.79 -1.58 -3.63
N ARG A 94 19.89 -0.88 -3.37
CA ARG A 94 20.96 -0.73 -4.34
C ARG A 94 21.94 -1.87 -4.10
N ASP A 95 22.18 -2.66 -5.12
CA ASP A 95 23.32 -3.56 -5.12
C ASP A 95 24.48 -2.82 -5.76
N ASP A 96 25.33 -2.20 -4.93
CA ASP A 96 26.52 -1.49 -5.41
C ASP A 96 27.59 -2.47 -5.94
N ASN A 97 27.38 -3.78 -5.74
CA ASN A 97 28.23 -4.87 -6.18
C ASN A 97 27.49 -5.81 -7.13
N GLN A 98 26.80 -5.29 -8.17
CA GLN A 98 26.23 -6.06 -9.28
C GLN A 98 27.28 -6.90 -10.05
N ARG A 99 27.92 -7.84 -9.37
CA ARG A 99 28.68 -8.95 -9.92
C ARG A 99 27.63 -9.99 -10.25
N PHE A 100 27.14 -9.89 -11.48
CA PHE A 100 26.55 -11.05 -12.14
C PHE A 100 27.72 -12.01 -12.42
N GLU A 101 28.11 -12.81 -11.42
CA GLU A 101 28.92 -14.02 -11.63
C GLU A 101 28.03 -15.17 -12.09
#